data_AF-A0A7C7KTH4-F1
#
_entry.id   AF-A0A7C7KTH4-F1
#
_cell.length_a   1.000
_cell.length_b   1.000
_cell.length_c   1.000
_cell.angle_alpha   90.00
_cell.angle_beta   90.00
_cell.angle_gamma   90.00
#
_symmetry.space_group_name_H-M   'P 1'
#
loop_
_entity.id
_entity.type
_entity.pdbx_description
1 polymer ?
#
loop_
_entity_poly.entity_id
_entity_poly.type
_entity_poly.pdbx_seq_one_letter_code
_entity_poly.pdbx_strand_id
1 'polypeptide(L)' 'MNKVKTTGYAVMATAALAEVFYILWFFGYIPNLDEELAVKIPVLIITSTLLLILAFLGYVMATTEQPITIKPTKQSY' A
#
# COMPACT_ATOMS: atom_id res chain seq x y z
N MET A 1 -17.66 -10.73 1.18
CA MET A 1 -16.54 -9.95 0.62
C MET A 1 -15.27 -10.79 0.70
N ASN A 2 -14.50 -10.90 -0.38
CA ASN A 2 -13.25 -11.66 -0.36
C ASN A 2 -12.24 -10.97 0.57
N LYS A 3 -11.73 -11.69 1.58
CA LYS A 3 -10.81 -11.15 2.59
C LYS A 3 -9.55 -10.54 1.95
N VAL A 4 -9.02 -11.19 0.91
CA VAL A 4 -7.82 -10.73 0.20
C VAL A 4 -8.05 -9.40 -0.50
N LYS A 5 -9.19 -9.25 -1.18
CA LYS A 5 -9.54 -7.98 -1.84
C LYS A 5 -9.72 -6.86 -0.83
N THR A 6 -10.33 -7.16 0.32
CA THR A 6 -10.53 -6.18 1.41
C THR A 6 -9.19 -5.72 1.98
N THR A 7 -8.26 -6.63 2.22
CA THR A 7 -6.89 -6.31 2.65
C THR A 7 -6.15 -5.48 1.60
N GLY A 8 -6.30 -5.82 0.31
CA GLY A 8 -5.70 -5.04 -0.79
C GLY A 8 -6.13 -3.57 -0.78
N TYR A 9 -7.42 -3.31 -0.64
CA TYR A 9 -7.93 -1.93 -0.51
C TYR A 9 -7.45 -1.23 0.76
N ALA A 10 -7.37 -1.92 1.90
CA ALA A 10 -6.87 -1.34 3.14
C ALA A 10 -5.39 -0.94 3.03
N VAL A 11 -4.57 -1.76 2.37
CA VAL A 11 -3.15 -1.47 2.11
C VAL A 11 -3.03 -0.25 1.19
N MET A 12 -3.80 -0.18 0.11
CA MET A 12 -3.81 0.99 -0.78
C MET A 12 -4.20 2.27 -0.03
N ALA A 13 -5.26 2.22 0.77
CA ALA A 13 -5.73 3.38 1.53
C ALA A 13 -4.69 3.86 2.55
N THR A 14 -4.04 2.92 3.25
CA THR A 14 -2.99 3.24 4.23
C THR A 14 -1.76 3.85 3.56
N ALA A 15 -1.35 3.31 2.40
CA ALA A 15 -0.23 3.85 1.64
C ALA A 15 -0.51 5.29 1.15
N ALA A 16 -1.72 5.55 0.63
CA ALA A 16 -2.14 6.87 0.20
C ALA A 16 -2.18 7.87 1.36
N LEU A 17 -2.73 7.48 2.52
CA LEU A 17 -2.76 8.33 3.71
C LEU A 17 -1.35 8.62 4.24
N ALA A 18 -0.47 7.62 4.25
CA ALA A 18 0.93 7.79 4.62
C ALA A 18 1.64 8.75 3.67
N GLU A 19 1.38 8.68 2.37
CA GLU A 19 1.99 9.57 1.37
C GLU A 19 1.54 11.02 1.57
N VAL A 20 0.25 11.26 1.76
CA VAL A 20 -0.29 12.60 2.06
C VAL A 20 0.32 13.16 3.35
N PHE A 21 0.40 12.34 4.40
CA PHE A 21 1.02 12.74 5.67
C PHE A 21 2.50 13.09 5.49
N TYR A 22 3.23 12.30 4.70
CA TYR A 22 4.66 12.53 4.45
C TYR A 22 4.92 13.78 3.61
N ILE A 23 4.07 14.08 2.64
CA ILE A 23 4.12 15.32 1.86
C ILE A 23 3.83 16.54 2.76
N LEU A 24 2.81 16.46 3.61
CA LEU A 24 2.50 17.51 4.58
C LEU A 24 3.65 17.76 5.57
N TRP A 25 4.31 16.69 6.00
CA TRP A 25 5.53 16.78 6.79
C TRP A 25 6.66 17.49 6.04
N PHE A 26 6.91 17.10 4.78
CA PHE A 26 7.99 17.67 3.96
C PHE A 26 7.87 19.19 3.79
N PHE A 27 6.66 19.70 3.56
CA PHE A 27 6.39 21.13 3.45
C PHE A 27 6.43 21.88 4.80
N GLY A 28 6.70 21.20 5.91
CA GLY A 28 6.82 21.82 7.22
C GLY A 28 5.47 22.19 7.86
N TYR A 29 4.35 21.65 7.35
CA TYR A 29 3.05 21.82 8.01
C TYR A 29 2.93 21.00 9.30
N ILE A 30 3.94 20.16 9.60
CA ILE A 30 4.07 19.40 10.86
C ILE A 30 5.29 19.95 11.62
N PRO A 31 5.09 20.85 12.60
CA PRO A 31 6.17 21.65 13.21
C PRO A 31 7.09 20.87 14.17
N ASN A 32 6.78 19.63 14.54
CA ASN A 32 7.53 18.86 15.55
C ASN A 32 8.57 17.89 14.98
N LEU A 33 8.88 18.02 13.70
CA LEU A 33 9.57 16.98 12.95
C LEU A 33 10.62 17.71 12.08
N ASP A 34 11.60 18.29 12.78
CA ASP A 34 12.63 19.15 12.21
C ASP A 34 13.77 18.29 11.64
N GLU A 35 13.89 18.30 10.32
CA GLU A 35 15.00 17.70 9.59
C GLU A 35 15.42 18.66 8.48
N GLU A 36 16.73 18.83 8.34
CA GLU A 36 17.38 19.68 7.35
C GLU A 36 16.87 19.35 5.94
N LEU A 37 16.66 20.36 5.08
CA LEU A 37 16.08 20.19 3.74
C LEU A 37 16.88 19.18 2.88
N ALA A 38 18.20 19.10 3.11
CA ALA A 38 19.11 18.17 2.46
C ALA A 38 18.81 16.70 2.79
N VAL A 39 18.27 16.41 3.97
CA VAL A 39 17.87 15.06 4.40
C VAL A 39 16.45 14.75 3.91
N LYS A 40 15.57 15.75 3.89
CA LYS A 40 14.17 15.60 3.48
C LYS A 40 13.99 15.14 2.04
N ILE A 41 14.79 15.63 1.09
CA ILE A 41 14.62 15.31 -0.34
C ILE A 41 14.92 13.82 -0.65
N PRO A 42 16.08 13.26 -0.28
CA PRO A 42 16.36 11.83 -0.48
C PRO A 42 15.35 10.93 0.24
N VAL A 43 14.99 11.30 1.48
CA VAL A 43 14.04 10.54 2.30
C VAL A 43 12.64 10.55 1.68
N LEU A 44 12.20 11.68 1.11
CA LEU A 44 10.94 11.78 0.38
C LEU A 44 10.93 10.85 -0.83
N ILE A 45 11.99 10.85 -1.63
CA ILE A 45 12.09 9.99 -2.82
C ILE A 45 12.01 8.50 -2.43
N ILE A 46 12.77 8.09 -1.40
CA ILE A 46 12.80 6.70 -0.93
C ILE A 46 11.42 6.31 -0.38
N THR A 47 10.84 7.14 0.48
CA THR A 47 9.56 6.84 1.15
C THR A 47 8.41 6.79 0.13
N SER A 48 8.30 7.77 -0.76
CA SER A 48 7.29 7.73 -1.84
C SER A 48 7.47 6.50 -2.74
N THR A 49 8.70 6.11 -3.06
CA THR A 49 8.95 4.88 -3.84
C THR A 49 8.44 3.64 -3.10
N LEU A 50 8.69 3.52 -1.80
CA LEU A 50 8.22 2.40 -0.99
C LEU A 50 6.69 2.39 -0.86
N LEU A 51 6.07 3.55 -0.65
CA LEU A 51 4.62 3.69 -0.58
C LEU A 51 3.95 3.38 -1.92
N LEU A 52 4.56 3.76 -3.04
CA LEU A 52 4.10 3.40 -4.38
C LEU A 52 4.11 1.87 -4.57
N ILE A 53 5.19 1.20 -4.17
CA ILE A 53 5.29 -0.27 -4.24
C ILE A 53 4.20 -0.92 -3.38
N LEU A 54 3.97 -0.42 -2.17
CA LEU A 54 2.90 -0.89 -1.28
C LEU A 54 1.51 -0.70 -1.89
N ALA A 55 1.24 0.48 -2.45
CA ALA A 55 -0.02 0.77 -3.13
C ALA A 55 -0.21 -0.15 -4.35
N PHE A 56 0.84 -0.38 -5.13
CA PHE A 56 0.81 -1.30 -6.26
C PHE A 56 0.53 -2.74 -5.82
N LEU A 57 1.16 -3.22 -4.75
CA LEU A 57 0.88 -4.54 -4.17
C LEU A 57 -0.58 -4.65 -3.70
N GLY A 58 -1.09 -3.63 -3.02
CA GLY A 58 -2.49 -3.56 -2.62
C GLY A 58 -3.44 -3.61 -3.82
N TYR A 59 -3.11 -2.91 -4.91
CA TYR A 59 -3.85 -2.94 -6.17
C TYR A 59 -3.85 -4.34 -6.79
N VAL A 60 -2.70 -5.01 -6.86
CA VAL A 60 -2.60 -6.39 -7.36
C VAL A 60 -3.46 -7.33 -6.50
N MET A 61 -3.42 -7.21 -5.17
CA MET A 61 -4.27 -8.03 -4.28
C MET A 61 -5.77 -7.77 -4.47
N ALA A 62 -6.16 -6.53 -4.76
CA ALA A 62 -7.55 -6.15 -4.98
C ALA A 62 -8.08 -6.64 -6.34
N THR A 63 -7.23 -6.61 -7.37
CA THR A 63 -7.61 -6.91 -8.76
C THR A 63 -7.36 -8.36 -9.18
N THR A 64 -6.46 -9.09 -8.52
CA THR A 64 -6.19 -10.49 -8.83
C THR A 64 -7.39 -11.37 -8.44
N GLU A 65 -7.86 -12.17 -9.39
CA GLU A 65 -8.88 -13.20 -9.11
C GLU A 65 -8.24 -14.38 -8.39
N GLN A 66 -8.92 -14.89 -7.35
CA GLN A 66 -8.42 -16.06 -6.65
C GLN A 66 -8.55 -17.31 -7.54
N PRO A 67 -7.53 -18.16 -7.62
CA PRO A 67 -7.62 -19.40 -8.37
C PRO A 67 -8.78 -20.23 -7.81
N ILE A 68 -9.69 -20.61 -8.72
CA ILE A 68 -10.87 -21.40 -8.39
C ILE A 68 -10.37 -22.76 -7.88
N THR A 69 -10.62 -23.07 -6.61
CA THR A 69 -10.28 -24.40 -6.07
C THR A 69 -11.27 -25.40 -6.64
N ILE A 70 -10.86 -26.14 -7.68
CA ILE A 70 -11.64 -27.26 -8.21
C ILE A 70 -11.60 -28.37 -7.16
N LYS A 71 -12.67 -28.52 -6.37
CA LYS A 71 -12.80 -29.70 -5.50
C LYS A 71 -12.93 -30.93 -6.40
N PRO A 72 -12.09 -31.97 -6.23
CA PRO A 72 -12.27 -33.20 -6.97
C PRO A 72 -13.63 -33.78 -6.59
N THR A 73 -14.55 -33.86 -7.55
CA THR A 73 -15.80 -34.62 -7.43
C THR A 73 -15.41 -36.05 -7.11
N LYS A 74 -15.76 -36.54 -5.92
CA LYS A 74 -15.63 -37.97 -5.60
C LYS A 74 -16.43 -38.75 -6.66
N GLN A 75 -15.75 -39.37 -7.61
CA GLN A 75 -16.30 -40.45 -8.40
C GLN A 75 -16.50 -41.63 -7.45
N SER A 76 -17.71 -41.77 -6.92
CA SER A 76 -18.18 -43.01 -6.32
C SER A 76 -18.36 -44.03 -7.45
N TYR A 77 -17.49 -45.04 -7.47
CA TYR A 77 -17.75 -46.33 -8.13
C TYR A 77 -18.60 -47.21 -7.21
#